data_AF-A0A3B9A7E3-F1
#
_entry.id   AF-A0A3B9A7E3-F1
#
_cell.length_a   1.000
_cell.length_b   1.000
_cell.length_c   1.000
_cell.angle_alpha   90.00
_cell.angle_beta   90.00
_cell.angle_gamma   90.00
#
_symmetry.space_group_name_H-M   'P 1'
#
loop_
_entity.id
_entity.type
_entity.pdbx_description
1 polymer ?
#
loop_
_entity_poly.entity_id
_entity_poly.type
_entity_poly.pdbx_seq_one_letter_code
_entity_poly.pdbx_strand_id
1 'polypeptide(L)'
;MKRHLRNLKTLVKPYFHQVLLASVFLLILTIIEMAFPAIIRQVIDVGLKGGNHRFLIMAAGLILGLGLIKALVSFREQYLTEWIAHHVAYDLRNRLYDHIQRLSFHYHD
;
A
#
# COMPACT_ATOMS: atom_id res chain seq x y z
N MET A 1 1.36 26.97 -12.17
CA MET A 1 1.06 25.57 -11.74
C MET A 1 2.29 24.74 -11.34
N LYS A 2 3.31 24.58 -12.18
CA LYS A 2 4.49 23.72 -11.89
C LYS A 2 5.33 24.10 -10.64
N ARG A 3 5.23 25.34 -10.16
CA ARG A 3 5.99 25.85 -9.00
C ARG A 3 5.41 25.39 -7.64
N HIS A 4 4.08 25.24 -7.52
CA HIS A 4 3.43 24.77 -6.28
C HIS A 4 3.61 23.26 -6.07
N LEU A 5 3.61 22.46 -7.15
CA LEU A 5 3.91 21.01 -7.11
C LEU A 5 5.33 20.70 -6.62
N ARG A 6 6.26 21.65 -6.78
CA ARG A 6 7.66 21.47 -6.36
C ARG A 6 7.81 21.55 -4.83
N ASN A 7 6.94 22.30 -4.15
CA ASN A 7 6.96 22.44 -2.69
C ASN A 7 6.29 21.25 -1.97
N LEU A 8 5.37 20.55 -2.65
CA LEU A 8 4.77 19.30 -2.15
C LEU A 8 5.81 18.17 -2.01
N LYS A 9 6.78 18.09 -2.92
CA LYS A 9 7.88 17.11 -2.83
C LYS A 9 8.71 17.29 -1.56
N THR A 10 8.86 18.53 -1.08
CA THR A 10 9.56 18.83 0.18
C THR A 10 8.79 18.34 1.41
N LEU A 11 7.45 18.29 1.35
CA LEU A 11 6.62 17.75 2.43
C LEU A 11 6.76 16.22 2.57
N VAL A 12 6.87 15.52 1.43
CA VAL A 12 6.95 14.05 1.41
C VAL A 12 8.38 13.55 1.63
N LYS A 13 9.39 14.36 1.30
CA LYS A 13 10.82 14.03 1.46
C LYS A 13 11.22 13.45 2.84
N PRO A 14 10.78 14.00 3.99
CA PRO A 14 11.12 13.40 5.29
C PRO A 14 10.53 12.01 5.51
N TYR A 15 9.48 11.64 4.77
CA TYR A 15 8.82 10.33 4.85
C TYR A 15 9.27 9.35 3.74
N PHE A 16 10.36 9.65 3.02
CA PHE A 16 10.79 8.87 1.85
C PHE A 16 11.09 7.41 2.17
N HIS A 17 11.69 7.13 3.33
CA HIS A 17 12.00 5.75 3.75
C HIS A 17 10.73 4.95 4.03
N GLN A 18 9.72 5.57 4.63
CA GLN A 18 8.43 4.98 4.92
C GLN A 18 7.65 4.72 3.62
N VAL A 19 7.68 5.65 2.67
CA VAL A 19 7.10 5.47 1.34
C VAL A 19 7.78 4.33 0.58
N LEU A 20 9.11 4.23 0.65
CA LEU A 20 9.85 3.14 0.03
C LEU A 20 9.47 1.79 0.65
N LEU A 21 9.35 1.73 1.98
CA LEU A 21 8.94 0.52 2.69
C LEU A 21 7.50 0.10 2.35
N ALA A 22 6.56 1.05 2.30
CA ALA A 22 5.19 0.79 1.85
C ALA A 22 5.16 0.28 0.41
N SER A 23 5.98 0.86 -0.48
CA SER A 23 6.10 0.41 -1.87
C SER A 23 6.64 -1.02 -1.97
N VAL A 24 7.59 -1.41 -1.10
CA VAL A 24 8.09 -2.79 -1.05
C VAL A 24 6.98 -3.75 -0.63
N PHE A 25 6.18 -3.41 0.39
CA PHE A 25 5.03 -4.24 0.78
C PHE A 25 4.00 -4.34 -0.35
N LEU A 26 3.72 -3.24 -1.04
CA LEU A 26 2.83 -3.22 -2.20
C LEU A 26 3.33 -4.16 -3.31
N LEU A 27 4.63 -4.16 -3.61
CA LEU A 27 5.21 -5.09 -4.59
C LEU A 27 5.05 -6.56 -4.17
N ILE A 28 5.27 -6.86 -2.88
CA ILE A 28 5.06 -8.20 -2.34
C ILE A 28 3.60 -8.63 -2.51
N LEU A 29 2.64 -7.75 -2.21
CA LEU A 29 1.22 -8.02 -2.39
C LEU A 29 0.88 -8.32 -3.84
N THR A 30 1.39 -7.52 -4.78
CA THR A 30 1.19 -7.74 -6.22
C THR A 30 1.73 -9.10 -6.67
N ILE A 31 2.89 -9.51 -6.17
CA ILE A 31 3.45 -10.84 -6.48
C ILE A 31 2.54 -11.95 -5.95
N ILE A 32 2.02 -11.82 -4.72
CA ILE A 32 1.09 -12.80 -4.14
C ILE A 32 -0.21 -12.86 -4.97
N GLU A 33 -0.74 -11.72 -5.40
CA GLU A 33 -1.93 -11.65 -6.24
C GLU A 33 -1.74 -12.33 -7.59
N MET A 34 -0.54 -12.24 -8.17
CA MET A 34 -0.21 -12.93 -9.41
C MET A 34 -0.02 -14.45 -9.21
N ALA A 35 0.39 -14.89 -8.02
CA ALA A 35 0.55 -16.30 -7.69
C ALA A 35 -0.81 -17.05 -7.60
N PHE A 36 -1.86 -16.38 -7.13
CA PHE A 36 -3.21 -16.96 -7.02
C PHE A 36 -3.74 -17.60 -8.31
N PRO A 37 -3.83 -16.89 -9.45
CA PRO A 37 -4.31 -17.46 -10.70
C PRO A 37 -3.39 -18.58 -11.23
N ALA A 38 -2.08 -18.51 -10.99
CA ALA A 38 -1.15 -19.58 -11.34
C ALA A 38 -1.44 -20.88 -10.56
N ILE A 39 -1.75 -20.77 -9.26
CA ILE A 39 -2.12 -21.92 -8.44
C ILE A 39 -3.47 -22.48 -8.89
N ILE A 40 -4.47 -21.63 -9.15
CA ILE A 40 -5.78 -22.07 -9.66
C ILE A 40 -5.63 -22.84 -10.97
N ARG A 41 -4.77 -22.38 -11.89
CA ARG A 41 -4.49 -23.11 -13.12
C ARG A 41 -3.98 -24.52 -12.84
N GLN A 42 -3.03 -24.68 -11.93
CA GLN A 42 -2.52 -26.01 -11.56
C GLN A 42 -3.56 -26.88 -10.85
N VAL A 43 -4.43 -26.30 -10.03
CA VAL A 43 -5.57 -26.99 -9.41
C VAL A 43 -6.48 -27.61 -10.48
N ILE A 44 -6.76 -26.87 -11.56
CA ILE A 44 -7.57 -27.36 -12.68
C ILE A 44 -6.82 -28.45 -13.46
N ASP A 45 -5.58 -28.18 -13.86
CA ASP A 45 -4.85 -29.05 -14.79
C ASP A 45 -4.33 -30.34 -14.14
N VAL A 46 -3.83 -30.28 -12.90
CA VAL A 46 -3.23 -31.43 -12.19
C VAL A 46 -4.20 -32.05 -11.19
N GLY A 47 -4.95 -31.22 -10.47
CA GLY A 47 -5.88 -31.69 -9.44
C GLY A 47 -7.15 -32.28 -10.02
N LEU A 48 -7.89 -31.48 -10.80
CA LEU A 48 -9.20 -31.88 -11.35
C LEU A 48 -9.06 -32.80 -12.57
N LYS A 49 -8.34 -32.39 -13.61
CA LYS A 49 -8.17 -33.23 -14.82
C LYS A 49 -7.31 -34.47 -14.54
N GLY A 50 -6.30 -34.34 -13.69
CA GLY A 50 -5.40 -35.44 -13.31
C GLY A 50 -5.93 -36.34 -12.19
N GLY A 51 -7.07 -36.01 -11.57
CA GLY A 51 -7.68 -36.79 -10.48
C GLY A 51 -6.87 -36.85 -9.17
N ASN A 52 -5.86 -35.99 -9.00
CA ASN A 52 -4.96 -36.05 -7.85
C ASN A 52 -5.53 -35.29 -6.64
N HIS A 53 -6.30 -35.99 -5.80
CA HIS A 53 -6.88 -35.44 -4.57
C HIS A 53 -5.84 -34.90 -3.57
N ARG A 54 -4.66 -35.53 -3.50
CA ARG A 54 -3.58 -35.06 -2.62
C ARG A 54 -3.06 -33.69 -3.05
N PHE A 55 -2.95 -33.46 -4.36
CA PHE A 55 -2.58 -32.15 -4.90
C PHE A 55 -3.62 -31.08 -4.56
N LEU A 56 -4.92 -31.41 -4.65
CA LEU A 56 -6.00 -30.47 -4.30
C LEU A 56 -5.92 -30.01 -2.84
N ILE A 57 -5.71 -30.93 -1.90
CA ILE A 57 -5.58 -30.59 -0.47
C ILE A 57 -4.34 -29.74 -0.22
N MET A 58 -3.21 -30.09 -0.85
CA MET A 58 -1.97 -29.31 -0.73
C MET A 58 -2.12 -27.90 -1.31
N ALA A 59 -2.77 -27.76 -2.47
CA ALA A 59 -3.04 -26.47 -3.08
C ALA A 59 -4.01 -25.62 -2.23
N ALA A 60 -5.03 -26.23 -1.62
CA ALA A 60 -5.91 -25.55 -0.69
C ALA A 60 -5.14 -25.02 0.53
N GLY A 61 -4.26 -25.83 1.12
CA GLY A 61 -3.38 -25.41 2.21
C GLY A 61 -2.44 -24.27 1.80
N LEU A 62 -1.86 -24.33 0.60
CA LEU A 62 -1.01 -23.27 0.06
C LEU A 62 -1.77 -21.96 -0.13
N ILE A 63 -2.99 -22.01 -0.69
CA ILE A 63 -3.85 -20.84 -0.88
C ILE A 63 -4.20 -20.21 0.48
N LEU A 64 -4.58 -21.03 1.47
CA LEU A 64 -4.87 -20.54 2.82
C LEU A 64 -3.63 -19.88 3.44
N GLY A 65 -2.47 -20.52 3.35
CA GLY A 65 -1.20 -19.96 3.85
C GLY A 65 -0.83 -18.64 3.19
N LEU A 66 -0.92 -18.56 1.85
CA LEU A 66 -0.68 -17.33 1.10
C LEU A 66 -1.71 -16.25 1.45
N GLY A 67 -2.98 -16.62 1.68
CA GLY A 67 -4.03 -15.70 2.12
C GLY A 67 -3.72 -15.08 3.48
N LEU A 68 -3.24 -15.87 4.45
CA LEU A 68 -2.83 -15.37 5.76
C LEU A 68 -1.63 -14.41 5.67
N ILE A 69 -0.62 -14.79 4.88
CA ILE A 69 0.56 -13.93 4.62
C ILE A 69 0.11 -12.63 3.95
N LYS A 70 -0.74 -12.71 2.92
CA LYS A 70 -1.30 -11.56 2.22
C LYS A 70 -2.01 -10.63 3.20
N ALA A 71 -2.87 -11.17 4.07
CA ALA A 71 -3.60 -10.37 5.04
C ALA A 71 -2.65 -9.61 5.98
N LEU A 72 -1.61 -10.28 6.49
CA LEU A 72 -0.62 -9.63 7.36
C LEU A 72 0.16 -8.53 6.63
N VAL A 73 0.64 -8.81 5.42
CA VAL A 73 1.39 -7.82 4.62
C VAL A 73 0.49 -6.65 4.24
N SER A 74 -0.76 -6.91 3.85
CA SER A 74 -1.74 -5.90 3.48
C SER A 74 -2.08 -4.99 4.65
N PHE A 75 -2.25 -5.54 5.84
CA PHE A 75 -2.45 -4.75 7.05
C PHE A 75 -1.26 -3.83 7.34
N ARG A 76 -0.03 -4.32 7.17
CA ARG A 76 1.19 -3.52 7.40
C ARG A 76 1.37 -2.43 6.35
N GLU A 77 1.12 -2.74 5.08
CA GLU A 77 1.15 -1.77 3.98
C GLU A 77 0.14 -0.65 4.23
N GLN A 78 -1.12 -1.01 4.50
CA GLN A 78 -2.19 -0.05 4.74
C GLN A 78 -1.91 0.83 5.95
N TYR A 79 -1.49 0.24 7.08
CA TYR A 79 -1.14 1.01 8.28
C TYR A 79 -0.02 2.02 7.99
N LEU A 80 1.02 1.61 7.27
CA LEU A 80 2.14 2.50 6.95
C LEU A 80 1.71 3.63 6.00
N THR A 81 0.91 3.31 4.99
CA THR A 81 0.36 4.27 4.04
C THR A 81 -0.55 5.29 4.73
N GLU A 82 -1.43 4.85 5.63
CA GLU A 82 -2.28 5.73 6.44
C GLU A 82 -1.45 6.61 7.38
N TRP A 83 -0.45 6.02 8.05
CA TRP A 83 0.46 6.76 8.93
C TRP A 83 1.16 7.89 8.16
N ILE A 84 1.70 7.61 6.95
CA ILE A 84 2.32 8.63 6.09
C ILE A 84 1.30 9.72 5.72
N ALA A 85 0.09 9.34 5.31
CA ALA A 85 -0.94 10.28 4.90
C ALA A 85 -1.33 11.24 6.04
N HIS A 86 -1.50 10.72 7.26
CA HIS A 86 -1.80 11.52 8.44
C HIS A 86 -0.69 12.53 8.75
N HIS A 87 0.57 12.11 8.71
CA HIS A 87 1.70 12.98 9.02
C HIS A 87 1.89 14.08 7.97
N VAL A 88 1.79 13.72 6.68
CA VAL A 88 1.85 14.69 5.59
C VAL A 88 0.70 15.70 5.68
N ALA A 89 -0.52 15.25 6.00
CA ALA A 89 -1.67 16.13 6.18
C ALA A 89 -1.50 17.06 7.39
N TYR A 90 -0.95 16.57 8.49
CA TYR A 90 -0.64 17.36 9.67
C TYR A 90 0.36 18.49 9.36
N ASP A 91 1.46 18.15 8.69
CA ASP A 91 2.48 19.13 8.29
C ASP A 91 1.92 20.17 7.31
N LEU A 92 1.06 19.74 6.38
CA LEU A 92 0.40 20.64 5.44
C LEU A 92 -0.53 21.61 6.18
N ARG A 93 -1.34 21.11 7.10
CA ARG A 93 -2.29 21.90 7.89
C ARG A 93 -1.56 22.97 8.71
N ASN A 94 -0.47 22.61 9.38
CA ASN A 94 0.30 23.57 10.17
C ASN A 94 0.90 24.67 9.30
N ARG A 95 1.48 24.33 8.14
CA ARG A 95 2.02 25.33 7.20
C ARG A 95 0.94 26.24 6.63
N LEU A 96 -0.27 25.71 6.40
CA LEU A 96 -1.41 26.52 5.95
C LEU A 96 -1.86 27.48 7.05
N TYR A 97 -1.97 27.03 8.30
CA TYR A 97 -2.29 27.91 9.42
C TYR A 97 -1.25 29.01 9.62
N ASP A 98 0.04 28.66 9.62
CA ASP A 98 1.14 29.62 9.73
C ASP A 98 1.12 30.66 8.59
N HIS A 99 0.71 30.24 7.39
CA HIS A 99 0.61 31.15 6.24
C HIS A 99 -0.58 32.09 6.37
N ILE A 100 -1.76 31.56 6.73
CA ILE A 100 -2.99 32.34 6.91
C ILE A 100 -2.81 33.37 8.03
N GLN A 101 -2.19 33.01 9.16
CA GLN A 101 -1.95 33.93 10.29
C GLN A 101 -0.99 35.08 9.97
N ARG A 102 -0.16 34.95 8.91
CA ARG A 102 0.79 35.99 8.48
C ARG A 102 0.22 36.90 7.39
N LEU A 103 -1.01 36.67 6.93
CA LEU A 103 -1.64 37.56 5.97
C LEU A 103 -2.09 38.87 6.63
N SER A 104 -2.09 39.94 5.85
CA SER A 104 -2.51 41.27 6.32
C SER A 104 -3.99 41.30 6.68
N PHE A 105 -4.37 42.18 7.61
CA PHE A 105 -5.75 42.39 8.07
C PHE A 105 -6.81 42.53 6.95
N HIS A 106 -6.47 43.12 5.79
CA HIS A 106 -7.38 43.20 4.63
C HIS A 106 -7.80 41.83 4.05
N TYR A 107 -7.14 40.74 4.42
CA TYR A 107 -7.53 39.39 4.03
C TYR A 107 -8.42 38.70 5.07
N HIS A 108 -8.54 39.30 6.26
CA HIS A 108 -9.31 38.81 7.39
C HIS A 108 -10.61 39.61 7.62
N ASP A 109 -10.72 40.81 7.05
CA ASP A 109 -11.97 41.57 6.85
C ASP A 109 -12.71 41.09 5.59
#